data_AF-A0A7S0K4X0-F1
#
_entry.id   AF-A0A7S0K4X0-F1
#
_cell.length_a   1.000
_cell.length_b   1.000
_cell.length_c   1.000
_cell.angle_alpha   90.00
_cell.angle_beta   90.00
_cell.angle_gamma   90.00
#
_symmetry.space_group_name_H-M   'P 1'
#
loop_
_entity.id
_entity.type
_entity.pdbx_description
1 polymer ?
#
loop_
_entity_poly.entity_id
_entity_poly.type
_entity_poly.pdbx_seq_one_letter_code
_entity_poly.pdbx_strand_id
1 'polypeptide(L)'
;CGEATVEPVACPKGSFCVVGVDVPEPCPQGTFGNSTGVRRSEGCTPCPPGHYCETTGLTEPTALCDPGYFCLEGSNTKAPVDPLNPMVASTTPIGGICPPGGFCPSGSSKPEACPAGTFSNVTGASNVSVCLECIPGSYCQGTSNPYPSGSCQAGYYCSGGASSPTQFETPVGHYTLEGAPAPVACVPGTFTNEQRQQSCALCPAGRYCNESATVIPLACPPGRYCPVGTADPLPCPSGRFSSSLFLENATACSLCPPGSFCESVGLTAPQGLCAAGFYCTGGATVRNPGAALLAAANVSFVELPVNGTGNGTSSNATQLVLVAGEQPTTYNRSVSAECGVGLATGGPCPPGHYCLNGTVSPTALPCPAGTYNPQPARTSDAGCLPCPPGSYCGTTGLATP
;
A
#
# COMPACT_ATOMS: atom_id res chain seq x y z
N CYS A 1 27.58 82.24 46.75
CA CYS A 1 27.94 80.85 47.11
C CYS A 1 27.15 80.50 48.36
N GLY A 2 26.31 79.46 48.28
CA GLY A 2 25.62 78.91 49.45
C GLY A 2 26.61 78.35 50.46
N GLU A 3 26.13 78.15 51.69
CA GLU A 3 26.91 77.83 52.89
C GLU A 3 28.02 76.81 52.66
N ALA A 4 29.23 77.16 53.12
CA ALA A 4 30.38 76.26 53.12
C ALA A 4 30.18 75.16 54.17
N THR A 5 30.02 73.92 53.73
CA THR A 5 30.00 72.76 54.62
C THR A 5 31.41 72.49 55.14
N VAL A 6 31.54 72.36 56.46
CA VAL A 6 32.83 72.11 57.16
C VAL A 6 33.33 70.67 56.93
N GLU A 7 32.49 69.78 56.40
CA GLU A 7 32.83 68.41 56.03
C GLU A 7 32.54 68.12 54.55
N PRO A 8 33.38 67.33 53.85
CA PRO A 8 33.12 66.92 52.48
C PRO A 8 31.89 66.02 52.43
N VAL A 9 30.83 66.50 51.78
CA VAL A 9 29.60 65.72 51.54
C VAL A 9 29.91 64.57 50.57
N ALA A 10 29.57 63.35 50.95
CA ALA A 10 29.74 62.19 50.09
C ALA A 10 28.84 62.32 48.84
N CYS A 11 29.36 61.96 47.66
CA CYS A 11 28.57 61.96 46.43
C CYS A 11 27.29 61.12 46.61
N PRO A 12 26.10 61.64 46.29
CA PRO A 12 24.85 60.92 46.51
C PRO A 12 24.77 59.67 45.65
N LYS A 13 23.93 58.71 46.06
CA LYS A 13 23.61 57.53 45.25
C LYS A 13 23.08 57.96 43.88
N GLY A 14 23.34 57.16 42.86
CA GLY A 14 22.95 57.44 41.48
C GLY A 14 23.87 58.41 40.75
N SER A 15 24.86 58.99 41.41
CA SER A 15 25.77 59.98 40.83
C SER A 15 27.23 59.71 41.16
N PHE A 16 28.14 60.25 40.35
CA PHE A 16 29.57 60.30 40.61
C PHE A 16 30.06 61.74 40.63
N CYS A 17 31.10 61.99 41.42
CA CYS A 17 31.63 63.33 41.65
C CYS A 17 33.13 63.32 41.40
N VAL A 18 33.56 63.92 40.28
CA VAL A 18 34.99 64.11 39.97
C VAL A 18 35.55 65.31 40.74
N VAL A 19 36.87 65.51 40.74
CA VAL A 19 37.50 66.61 41.49
C VAL A 19 37.05 67.96 40.91
N GLY A 20 36.49 68.84 41.75
CA GLY A 20 36.16 70.22 41.38
C GLY A 20 34.76 70.47 40.83
N VAL A 21 33.86 69.48 40.88
CA VAL A 21 32.44 69.68 40.50
C VAL A 21 31.60 70.16 41.68
N ASP A 22 30.72 71.12 41.42
CA ASP A 22 29.72 71.65 42.35
C ASP A 22 28.34 70.98 42.20
N VAL A 23 28.15 70.20 41.13
CA VAL A 23 26.93 69.43 40.84
C VAL A 23 27.32 67.96 40.61
N PRO A 24 26.71 66.99 41.32
CA PRO A 24 26.92 65.56 41.07
C PRO A 24 26.53 65.16 39.64
N GLU A 25 27.39 64.43 38.93
CA GLU A 25 27.06 63.92 37.59
C GLU A 25 26.28 62.61 37.72
N PRO A 26 25.11 62.46 37.08
CA PRO A 26 24.31 61.24 37.18
C PRO A 26 24.99 60.07 36.46
N CYS A 27 24.85 58.87 37.00
CA CYS A 27 25.28 57.65 36.33
C CYS A 27 24.61 57.55 34.93
N PRO A 28 25.38 57.17 33.89
CA PRO A 28 24.86 57.10 32.52
C PRO A 28 23.77 56.03 32.36
N GLN A 29 22.95 56.16 31.30
CA GLN A 29 21.96 55.14 30.94
C GLN A 29 22.63 53.76 30.78
N GLY A 30 21.90 52.70 31.12
CA GLY A 30 22.48 51.35 31.18
C GLY A 30 23.27 51.07 32.47
N THR A 31 23.37 52.03 33.40
CA THR A 31 24.06 51.85 34.69
C THR A 31 23.23 52.41 35.86
N PHE A 32 23.51 51.94 37.08
CA PHE A 32 22.93 52.43 38.32
C PHE A 32 24.00 52.52 39.43
N GLY A 33 23.78 53.36 40.43
CA GLY A 33 24.71 53.58 41.55
C GLY A 33 24.03 53.45 42.91
N ASN A 34 24.15 52.30 43.56
CA ASN A 34 23.61 52.10 44.92
C ASN A 34 24.59 52.57 46.04
N SER A 35 25.82 52.91 45.67
CA SER A 35 26.87 53.33 46.61
C SER A 35 27.00 54.85 46.66
N THR A 36 27.23 55.40 47.85
CA THR A 36 27.61 56.81 48.03
C THR A 36 29.13 57.00 47.85
N GLY A 37 29.57 58.19 47.47
CA GLY A 37 30.99 58.54 47.36
C GLY A 37 31.68 58.02 46.10
N VAL A 38 30.92 57.71 45.05
CA VAL A 38 31.46 57.31 43.74
C VAL A 38 32.22 58.48 43.11
N ARG A 39 33.45 58.23 42.62
CA ARG A 39 34.40 59.27 42.21
C ARG A 39 34.55 59.44 40.70
N ARG A 40 34.08 58.47 39.91
CA ARG A 40 34.14 58.45 38.43
C ARG A 40 32.99 57.58 37.88
N SER A 41 32.71 57.72 36.59
CA SER A 41 31.66 56.97 35.89
C SER A 41 31.86 55.45 35.94
N GLU A 42 33.10 54.95 36.03
CA GLU A 42 33.37 53.50 36.15
C GLU A 42 32.93 52.90 37.49
N GLY A 43 32.62 53.75 38.48
CA GLY A 43 32.00 53.29 39.73
C GLY A 43 30.48 53.13 39.66
N CYS A 44 29.85 53.47 38.52
CA CYS A 44 28.47 53.11 38.24
C CYS A 44 28.40 51.65 37.80
N THR A 45 27.48 50.88 38.39
CA THR A 45 27.32 49.46 38.12
C THR A 45 26.47 49.27 36.86
N PRO A 46 26.89 48.48 35.87
CA PRO A 46 26.05 48.20 34.71
C PRO A 46 24.78 47.47 35.12
N CYS A 47 23.69 47.71 34.39
CA CYS A 47 22.43 47.04 34.64
C CYS A 47 22.60 45.52 34.49
N PRO A 48 22.12 44.71 35.46
CA PRO A 48 22.32 43.28 35.41
C PRO A 48 21.51 42.64 34.26
N PRO A 49 21.96 41.50 33.71
CA PRO A 49 21.20 40.79 32.68
C PRO A 49 19.76 40.51 33.10
N GLY A 50 18.82 40.61 32.15
CA GLY A 50 17.39 40.51 32.40
C GLY A 50 16.73 41.79 32.93
N HIS A 51 17.50 42.84 33.21
CA HIS A 51 17.01 44.15 33.65
C HIS A 51 17.48 45.27 32.72
N TYR A 52 16.84 46.43 32.83
CA TYR A 52 17.23 47.62 32.07
C TYR A 52 17.26 48.89 32.94
N CYS A 53 18.06 49.86 32.51
CA CYS A 53 18.32 51.12 33.19
C CYS A 53 18.04 52.29 32.20
N GLU A 54 16.79 52.74 32.13
CA GLU A 54 16.27 53.64 31.08
C GLU A 54 16.72 55.09 31.21
N THR A 55 16.84 55.58 32.43
CA THR A 55 17.21 56.96 32.72
C THR A 55 18.58 57.04 33.38
N THR A 56 19.19 58.23 33.37
CA THR A 56 20.41 58.50 34.13
C THR A 56 20.08 58.65 35.62
N GLY A 57 21.08 58.54 36.49
CA GLY A 57 20.90 58.84 37.91
C GLY A 57 20.25 57.73 38.75
N LEU A 58 20.09 56.53 38.18
CA LEU A 58 19.38 55.43 38.84
C LEU A 58 20.15 54.89 40.05
N THR A 59 19.43 54.56 41.12
CA THR A 59 20.01 53.92 42.32
C THR A 59 19.78 52.40 42.36
N GLU A 60 18.89 51.91 41.50
CA GLU A 60 18.55 50.51 41.26
C GLU A 60 18.09 50.35 39.79
N PRO A 61 18.07 49.13 39.23
CA PRO A 61 17.54 48.89 37.89
C PRO A 61 16.09 49.38 37.74
N THR A 62 15.71 49.85 36.55
CA THR A 62 14.36 50.38 36.30
C THR A 62 13.29 49.31 36.48
N ALA A 63 13.43 48.19 35.77
CA ALA A 63 12.55 47.02 35.86
C ALA A 63 13.15 45.83 35.10
N LEU A 64 12.40 44.73 35.04
CA LEU A 64 12.69 43.55 34.22
C LEU A 64 12.48 43.84 32.73
N CYS A 65 13.22 43.13 31.88
CA CYS A 65 13.04 43.14 30.42
C CYS A 65 11.60 42.72 30.04
N ASP A 66 11.06 43.31 28.97
CA ASP A 66 9.72 42.97 28.49
C ASP A 66 9.68 41.53 27.94
N PRO A 67 8.55 40.80 28.10
CA PRO A 67 8.41 39.47 27.54
C PRO A 67 8.54 39.49 26.01
N GLY A 68 9.20 38.48 25.44
CA GLY A 68 9.56 38.43 24.02
C GLY A 68 10.92 39.07 23.70
N TYR A 69 11.61 39.62 24.70
CA TYR A 69 12.94 40.22 24.59
C TYR A 69 13.89 39.66 25.64
N PHE A 70 15.19 39.72 25.37
CA PHE A 70 16.23 39.43 26.36
C PHE A 70 17.18 40.61 26.51
N CYS A 71 17.54 40.91 27.76
CA CYS A 71 18.42 42.02 28.12
C CYS A 71 19.77 41.48 28.58
N LEU A 72 20.86 41.91 27.93
CA LEU A 72 22.23 41.63 28.34
C LEU A 72 22.71 42.69 29.35
N GLU A 73 23.95 42.54 29.83
CA GLU A 73 24.55 43.49 30.77
C GLU A 73 24.62 44.90 30.16
N GLY A 74 24.26 45.92 30.96
CA GLY A 74 24.28 47.31 30.53
C GLY A 74 23.06 47.74 29.71
N SER A 75 21.98 46.95 29.68
CA SER A 75 20.78 47.32 28.92
C SER A 75 20.14 48.61 29.42
N ASN A 76 19.82 49.49 28.48
CA ASN A 76 19.17 50.78 28.72
C ASN A 76 17.71 50.80 28.25
N THR A 77 17.19 49.70 27.72
CA THR A 77 15.80 49.60 27.24
C THR A 77 15.22 48.24 27.57
N LYS A 78 13.92 48.21 27.84
CA LYS A 78 13.14 46.99 28.13
C LYS A 78 12.92 46.09 26.92
N ALA A 79 13.04 46.63 25.71
CA ALA A 79 12.84 45.92 24.44
C ALA A 79 13.97 46.27 23.46
N PRO A 80 15.18 45.72 23.65
CA PRO A 80 16.32 46.00 22.79
C PRO A 80 16.06 45.48 21.37
N VAL A 81 16.20 46.35 20.38
CA VAL A 81 16.08 46.00 18.96
C VAL A 81 17.21 46.68 18.18
N ASP A 82 17.77 46.01 17.19
CA ASP A 82 18.74 46.61 16.27
C ASP A 82 17.98 47.54 15.29
N PRO A 83 18.27 48.86 15.27
CA PRO A 83 17.61 49.80 14.36
C PRO A 83 17.85 49.49 12.87
N LEU A 84 18.95 48.79 12.55
CA LEU A 84 19.32 48.43 11.18
C LEU A 84 18.79 47.05 10.78
N ASN A 85 18.52 46.17 11.75
CA ASN A 85 17.96 44.84 11.48
C ASN A 85 17.08 44.32 12.62
N PRO A 86 15.81 44.77 12.70
CA PRO A 86 14.88 44.34 13.75
C PRO A 86 14.55 42.84 13.76
N MET A 87 14.89 42.12 12.67
CA MET A 87 14.53 40.71 12.44
C MET A 87 15.66 39.73 12.73
N VAL A 88 16.90 40.20 12.88
CA VAL A 88 17.99 39.34 13.35
C VAL A 88 18.01 39.44 14.86
N ALA A 89 18.13 38.30 15.55
CA ALA A 89 18.46 38.22 16.97
C ALA A 89 19.91 38.73 17.24
N SER A 90 20.24 39.87 16.64
CA SER A 90 21.56 40.45 16.55
C SER A 90 21.80 41.21 17.84
N THR A 91 22.66 40.65 18.68
CA THR A 91 23.95 41.23 19.08
C THR A 91 24.07 42.76 19.20
N THR A 92 23.01 43.50 19.51
CA THR A 92 23.26 44.73 20.27
C THR A 92 23.94 44.26 21.57
N PRO A 93 25.04 44.90 22.01
CA PRO A 93 25.75 44.47 23.22
C PRO A 93 24.85 44.38 24.47
N ILE A 94 23.66 44.98 24.38
CA ILE A 94 22.70 45.19 25.43
C ILE A 94 21.45 44.28 25.36
N GLY A 95 21.25 43.48 24.30
CA GLY A 95 20.10 42.55 24.20
C GLY A 95 19.52 42.34 22.81
N GLY A 96 18.30 41.79 22.74
CA GLY A 96 17.59 41.60 21.48
C GLY A 96 16.17 41.02 21.61
N ILE A 97 15.46 40.95 20.48
CA ILE A 97 14.20 40.20 20.34
C ILE A 97 14.46 38.69 20.42
N CYS A 98 13.54 37.94 21.03
CA CYS A 98 13.69 36.50 21.15
C CYS A 98 13.73 35.82 19.77
N PRO A 99 14.76 35.03 19.44
CA PRO A 99 14.85 34.35 18.17
C PRO A 99 13.79 33.24 18.03
N PRO A 100 13.38 32.92 16.78
CA PRO A 100 12.67 31.68 16.48
C PRO A 100 13.38 30.46 17.06
N GLY A 101 12.59 29.46 17.44
CA GLY A 101 13.04 28.26 18.14
C GLY A 101 13.18 28.46 19.65
N GLY A 102 13.03 29.68 20.16
CA GLY A 102 13.06 29.95 21.60
C GLY A 102 11.93 30.84 22.06
N PHE A 103 11.89 31.08 23.37
CA PHE A 103 10.98 32.03 24.00
C PHE A 103 11.68 32.75 25.16
N CYS A 104 11.18 33.94 25.49
CA CYS A 104 11.80 34.85 26.45
C CYS A 104 10.71 35.37 27.41
N PRO A 105 10.52 34.75 28.59
CA PRO A 105 9.64 35.31 29.62
C PRO A 105 10.16 36.67 30.12
N SER A 106 9.35 37.38 30.92
CA SER A 106 9.76 38.65 31.51
C SER A 106 11.05 38.49 32.31
N GLY A 107 12.02 39.37 32.05
CA GLY A 107 13.33 39.33 32.72
C GLY A 107 14.35 38.34 32.14
N SER A 108 14.14 37.82 30.93
CA SER A 108 15.12 36.94 30.27
C SER A 108 16.48 37.63 30.07
N SER A 109 17.55 37.00 30.53
CA SER A 109 18.94 37.38 30.24
C SER A 109 19.50 36.69 29.00
N LYS A 110 18.82 35.65 28.53
CA LYS A 110 19.10 34.91 27.30
C LYS A 110 17.80 34.25 26.81
N PRO A 111 17.70 33.90 25.52
CA PRO A 111 16.61 33.09 25.01
C PRO A 111 16.57 31.71 25.66
N GLU A 112 15.38 31.26 26.05
CA GLU A 112 15.14 29.87 26.44
C GLU A 112 14.81 29.05 25.19
N ALA A 113 15.43 27.88 25.07
CA ALA A 113 15.28 27.04 23.89
C ALA A 113 13.98 26.24 23.95
N CYS A 114 13.29 26.12 22.82
CA CYS A 114 12.27 25.08 22.67
C CYS A 114 12.90 23.70 22.84
N PRO A 115 12.23 22.78 23.58
CA PRO A 115 12.76 21.45 23.85
C PRO A 115 12.88 20.60 22.58
N ALA A 116 13.66 19.54 22.64
CA ALA A 116 13.81 18.60 21.52
C ALA A 116 12.46 17.97 21.13
N GLY A 117 12.28 17.71 19.84
CA GLY A 117 10.98 17.28 19.31
C GLY A 117 9.96 18.41 19.12
N THR A 118 10.34 19.67 19.38
CA THR A 118 9.50 20.85 19.11
C THR A 118 10.20 21.88 18.24
N PHE A 119 9.42 22.75 17.59
CA PHE A 119 9.90 23.89 16.81
C PHE A 119 9.00 25.11 17.02
N SER A 120 9.52 26.30 16.73
CA SER A 120 8.75 27.54 16.75
C SER A 120 9.31 28.52 15.73
N ASN A 121 8.52 28.93 14.73
CA ASN A 121 8.96 29.96 13.79
C ASN A 121 8.66 31.40 14.28
N VAL A 122 8.15 31.54 15.50
CA VAL A 122 7.66 32.81 16.03
C VAL A 122 8.81 33.61 16.62
N THR A 123 9.10 34.76 16.02
CA THR A 123 10.01 35.76 16.58
C THR A 123 9.33 36.50 17.74
N GLY A 124 10.08 36.77 18.81
CA GLY A 124 9.57 37.48 19.98
C GLY A 124 8.62 36.65 20.85
N ALA A 125 8.69 35.32 20.77
CA ALA A 125 7.89 34.45 21.63
C ALA A 125 8.20 34.68 23.11
N SER A 126 7.15 34.75 23.93
CA SER A 126 7.25 35.05 25.36
C SER A 126 7.03 33.85 26.28
N ASN A 127 6.50 32.74 25.75
CA ASN A 127 6.20 31.56 26.53
C ASN A 127 6.48 30.26 25.76
N VAL A 128 6.61 29.16 26.51
CA VAL A 128 6.88 27.83 25.98
C VAL A 128 5.73 27.26 25.13
N SER A 129 4.51 27.77 25.29
CA SER A 129 3.34 27.30 24.53
C SER A 129 3.45 27.51 23.02
N VAL A 130 4.39 28.34 22.59
CA VAL A 130 4.71 28.53 21.16
C VAL A 130 5.57 27.41 20.59
N CYS A 131 6.22 26.60 21.44
CA CYS A 131 6.96 25.42 21.01
C CYS A 131 5.99 24.32 20.58
N LEU A 132 5.79 24.20 19.27
CA LEU A 132 4.89 23.22 18.68
C LEU A 132 5.63 21.90 18.51
N GLU A 133 4.96 20.79 18.79
CA GLU A 133 5.50 19.47 18.48
C GLU A 133 5.83 19.35 17.00
N CYS A 134 6.91 18.64 16.70
CA CYS A 134 7.28 18.36 15.32
C CYS A 134 6.13 17.65 14.62
N ILE A 135 5.83 18.09 13.39
CA ILE A 135 4.70 17.57 12.62
C ILE A 135 4.88 16.08 12.32
N PRO A 136 3.80 15.29 12.25
CA PRO A 136 3.87 13.89 11.85
C PRO A 136 4.58 13.75 10.50
N GLY A 137 5.48 12.77 10.40
CA GLY A 137 6.36 12.56 9.25
C GLY A 137 7.67 13.37 9.30
N SER A 138 7.87 14.26 10.26
CA SER A 138 9.10 15.04 10.43
C SER A 138 9.70 14.91 11.82
N TYR A 139 10.96 15.31 11.97
CA TYR A 139 11.67 15.33 13.25
C TYR A 139 12.39 16.67 13.49
N CYS A 140 12.54 17.01 14.77
CA CYS A 140 13.14 18.25 15.27
C CYS A 140 14.33 17.87 16.16
N GLN A 141 15.52 17.78 15.57
CA GLN A 141 16.75 17.35 16.22
C GLN A 141 17.36 18.49 17.04
N GLY A 142 17.80 18.17 18.26
CA GLY A 142 18.36 19.18 19.17
C GLY A 142 17.30 20.15 19.67
N THR A 143 17.74 21.32 20.13
CA THR A 143 16.89 22.38 20.69
C THR A 143 16.93 23.63 19.83
N SER A 144 16.04 24.59 20.07
CA SER A 144 16.02 25.87 19.34
C SER A 144 15.71 25.77 17.85
N ASN A 145 14.86 24.81 17.45
CA ASN A 145 14.50 24.61 16.06
C ASN A 145 13.47 25.66 15.59
N PRO A 146 13.77 26.49 14.57
CA PRO A 146 12.78 27.39 13.97
C PRO A 146 11.79 26.65 13.06
N TYR A 147 12.23 25.52 12.48
CA TYR A 147 11.48 24.65 11.58
C TYR A 147 11.87 23.19 11.85
N PRO A 148 11.09 22.19 11.39
CA PRO A 148 11.51 20.81 11.44
C PRO A 148 12.89 20.60 10.81
N SER A 149 13.73 19.77 11.43
CA SER A 149 15.10 19.51 10.98
C SER A 149 15.14 18.63 9.73
N GLY A 150 14.12 17.79 9.54
CA GLY A 150 13.98 16.97 8.34
C GLY A 150 12.82 15.98 8.41
N SER A 151 12.72 15.13 7.40
CA SER A 151 11.72 14.07 7.29
C SER A 151 12.13 12.82 8.04
N CYS A 152 11.16 12.04 8.51
CA CYS A 152 11.40 10.72 9.09
C CYS A 152 12.08 9.80 8.07
N GLN A 153 13.04 8.98 8.51
CA GLN A 153 13.80 8.10 7.62
C GLN A 153 12.90 6.98 7.08
N ALA A 154 13.09 6.60 5.81
CA ALA A 154 12.38 5.47 5.22
C ALA A 154 12.66 4.15 5.98
N GLY A 155 11.63 3.32 6.16
CA GLY A 155 11.65 2.18 7.10
C GLY A 155 11.36 2.56 8.56
N TYR A 156 11.17 3.84 8.86
CA TYR A 156 10.67 4.35 10.14
C TYR A 156 9.43 5.22 9.89
N TYR A 157 8.72 5.58 10.97
CA TYR A 157 7.66 6.57 10.93
C TYR A 157 7.68 7.45 12.18
N CYS A 158 7.15 8.66 12.04
CA CYS A 158 7.15 9.68 13.07
C CYS A 158 5.71 10.17 13.28
N SER A 159 5.08 9.83 14.41
CA SER A 159 3.66 10.17 14.65
C SER A 159 3.42 11.60 15.14
N GLY A 160 4.50 12.34 15.41
CA GLY A 160 4.49 13.67 16.02
C GLY A 160 5.52 13.78 17.14
N GLY A 161 6.03 14.99 17.38
CA GLY A 161 6.98 15.29 18.46
C GLY A 161 8.32 14.56 18.32
N ALA A 162 8.67 14.05 17.14
CA ALA A 162 9.87 13.26 16.95
C ALA A 162 11.13 14.13 17.10
N SER A 163 12.07 13.70 17.94
CA SER A 163 13.38 14.33 18.10
C SER A 163 14.48 13.68 17.24
N SER A 164 14.15 12.57 16.59
CA SER A 164 15.03 11.74 15.76
C SER A 164 14.27 11.25 14.53
N PRO A 165 14.92 11.07 13.37
CA PRO A 165 14.28 10.53 12.16
C PRO A 165 13.87 9.05 12.29
N THR A 166 14.19 8.38 13.39
CA THR A 166 13.97 6.94 13.61
C THR A 166 13.04 6.66 14.80
N GLN A 167 12.07 7.54 15.08
CA GLN A 167 11.21 7.48 16.28
C GLN A 167 10.56 6.10 16.48
N PHE A 168 9.96 5.54 15.43
CA PHE A 168 9.35 4.21 15.45
C PHE A 168 9.78 3.39 14.24
N GLU A 169 10.12 2.13 14.47
CA GLU A 169 10.43 1.17 13.41
C GLU A 169 9.15 0.69 12.72
N THR A 170 9.21 0.52 11.40
CA THR A 170 8.08 -0.05 10.67
C THR A 170 7.91 -1.53 11.00
N PRO A 171 6.73 -1.96 11.48
CA PRO A 171 6.49 -3.34 11.85
C PRO A 171 6.40 -4.25 10.61
N VAL A 172 6.57 -5.55 10.83
CA VAL A 172 6.34 -6.56 9.78
C VAL A 172 4.91 -6.46 9.22
N GLY A 173 4.72 -6.90 7.97
CA GLY A 173 3.47 -6.72 7.24
C GLY A 173 3.22 -5.26 6.80
N HIS A 174 4.11 -4.32 7.09
CA HIS A 174 3.96 -2.91 6.73
C HIS A 174 5.20 -2.37 6.06
N TYR A 175 5.04 -1.25 5.35
CA TYR A 175 6.15 -0.48 4.79
C TYR A 175 5.97 1.01 5.06
N THR A 176 7.08 1.75 5.05
CA THR A 176 7.07 3.22 5.11
C THR A 176 8.09 3.82 4.15
N LEU A 177 7.69 4.89 3.50
CA LEU A 177 8.58 5.75 2.72
C LEU A 177 9.13 6.87 3.61
N GLU A 178 10.06 7.65 3.08
CA GLU A 178 10.56 8.84 3.75
C GLU A 178 9.42 9.81 4.07
N GLY A 179 9.44 10.39 5.27
CA GLY A 179 8.40 11.32 5.71
C GLY A 179 7.08 10.67 6.14
N ALA A 180 7.06 9.35 6.36
CA ALA A 180 5.84 8.67 6.78
C ALA A 180 5.38 9.07 8.19
N PRO A 181 4.13 9.52 8.36
CA PRO A 181 3.57 9.77 9.69
C PRO A 181 3.08 8.49 10.39
N ALA A 182 2.85 7.41 9.62
CA ALA A 182 2.35 6.13 10.09
C ALA A 182 2.74 5.01 9.09
N PRO A 183 2.78 3.74 9.54
CA PRO A 183 3.05 2.60 8.66
C PRO A 183 1.88 2.27 7.74
N VAL A 184 2.19 1.85 6.50
CA VAL A 184 1.19 1.42 5.50
C VAL A 184 1.18 -0.11 5.44
N ALA A 185 0.02 -0.71 5.63
CA ALA A 185 -0.15 -2.16 5.54
C ALA A 185 0.07 -2.67 4.11
N CYS A 186 0.74 -3.82 3.98
CA CYS A 186 0.79 -4.53 2.71
C CYS A 186 -0.62 -4.90 2.24
N VAL A 187 -0.92 -4.63 0.98
CA VAL A 187 -2.22 -4.96 0.37
C VAL A 187 -2.30 -6.46 0.06
N PRO A 188 -3.51 -7.05 -0.06
CA PRO A 188 -3.65 -8.43 -0.50
C PRO A 188 -2.89 -8.72 -1.81
N GLY A 189 -2.26 -9.88 -1.88
CA GLY A 189 -1.31 -10.25 -2.95
C GLY A 189 0.12 -9.78 -2.70
N THR A 190 0.38 -9.04 -1.62
CA THR A 190 1.73 -8.62 -1.19
C THR A 190 2.00 -8.97 0.26
N PHE A 191 3.27 -9.05 0.65
CA PHE A 191 3.69 -9.37 2.01
C PHE A 191 5.03 -8.74 2.36
N THR A 192 5.34 -8.69 3.65
CA THR A 192 6.71 -8.48 4.12
C THR A 192 6.92 -9.12 5.48
N ASN A 193 8.01 -9.87 5.62
CA ASN A 193 8.40 -10.60 6.84
C ASN A 193 9.50 -9.88 7.64
N GLU A 194 10.01 -8.75 7.15
CA GLU A 194 11.08 -7.99 7.79
C GLU A 194 10.59 -6.63 8.28
N GLN A 195 11.22 -6.13 9.33
CA GLN A 195 11.01 -4.77 9.83
C GLN A 195 11.70 -3.74 8.93
N ARG A 196 11.28 -2.47 9.05
CA ARG A 196 11.90 -1.33 8.34
C ARG A 196 11.85 -1.42 6.82
N GLN A 197 10.83 -2.07 6.29
CA GLN A 197 10.65 -2.23 4.85
C GLN A 197 10.07 -0.98 4.21
N GLN A 198 10.50 -0.70 2.98
CA GLN A 198 10.09 0.47 2.20
C GLN A 198 9.11 0.10 1.08
N SER A 199 8.90 -1.20 0.86
CA SER A 199 7.92 -1.73 -0.07
C SER A 199 7.52 -3.14 0.37
N CYS A 200 6.37 -3.61 -0.14
CA CYS A 200 5.94 -4.99 0.04
C CYS A 200 6.35 -5.82 -1.17
N ALA A 201 6.79 -7.06 -0.93
CA ALA A 201 7.07 -8.01 -1.99
C ALA A 201 5.76 -8.65 -2.49
N LEU A 202 5.72 -9.03 -3.77
CA LEU A 202 4.61 -9.83 -4.29
C LEU A 202 4.59 -11.21 -3.61
N CYS A 203 3.39 -11.72 -3.32
CA CYS A 203 3.23 -13.06 -2.79
C CYS A 203 3.90 -14.09 -3.72
N PRO A 204 4.77 -14.99 -3.22
CA PRO A 204 5.51 -15.90 -4.08
C PRO A 204 4.59 -16.95 -4.71
N ALA A 205 5.00 -17.51 -5.86
CA ALA A 205 4.27 -18.59 -6.50
C ALA A 205 4.08 -19.80 -5.57
N GLY A 206 2.94 -20.48 -5.71
CA GLY A 206 2.55 -21.58 -4.82
C GLY A 206 2.06 -21.11 -3.46
N ARG A 207 1.99 -19.80 -3.20
CA ARG A 207 1.45 -19.21 -1.98
C ARG A 207 0.49 -18.07 -2.28
N TYR A 208 -0.32 -17.71 -1.29
CA TYR A 208 -1.27 -16.61 -1.40
C TYR A 208 -1.30 -15.74 -0.14
N CYS A 209 -1.74 -14.50 -0.32
CA CYS A 209 -1.72 -13.44 0.69
C CYS A 209 -3.09 -12.73 0.68
N ASN A 210 -4.09 -13.27 1.38
CA ASN A 210 -5.48 -12.80 1.32
C ASN A 210 -5.76 -11.60 2.25
N GLU A 211 -5.03 -11.49 3.35
CA GLU A 211 -5.23 -10.43 4.35
C GLU A 211 -4.32 -9.22 4.11
N SER A 212 -4.77 -8.05 4.55
CA SER A 212 -3.90 -6.88 4.66
C SER A 212 -2.84 -7.10 5.75
N ALA A 213 -1.67 -6.49 5.59
CA ALA A 213 -0.52 -6.67 6.46
C ALA A 213 -0.02 -8.12 6.59
N THR A 214 -0.11 -8.89 5.50
CA THR A 214 0.40 -10.27 5.48
C THR A 214 1.90 -10.31 5.82
N VAL A 215 2.24 -11.09 6.85
CA VAL A 215 3.64 -11.36 7.25
C VAL A 215 4.14 -12.68 6.67
N ILE A 216 3.29 -13.71 6.70
CA ILE A 216 3.64 -15.08 6.29
C ILE A 216 2.65 -15.53 5.22
N PRO A 217 3.09 -15.70 3.95
CA PRO A 217 2.24 -16.21 2.89
C PRO A 217 1.75 -17.65 3.13
N LEU A 218 0.44 -17.87 2.93
CA LEU A 218 -0.21 -19.17 3.13
C LEU A 218 0.04 -20.11 1.94
N ALA A 219 0.08 -21.41 2.20
CA ALA A 219 0.23 -22.43 1.16
C ALA A 219 -0.96 -22.46 0.21
N CYS A 220 -0.72 -22.52 -1.11
CA CYS A 220 -1.82 -22.67 -2.06
C CYS A 220 -2.58 -23.99 -1.78
N PRO A 221 -3.90 -23.94 -1.52
CA PRO A 221 -4.66 -25.12 -1.10
C PRO A 221 -4.93 -26.09 -2.26
N PRO A 222 -5.30 -27.35 -1.97
CA PRO A 222 -5.64 -28.32 -3.01
C PRO A 222 -6.81 -27.84 -3.87
N GLY A 223 -6.82 -28.28 -5.13
CA GLY A 223 -7.78 -27.88 -6.14
C GLY A 223 -7.57 -26.46 -6.67
N ARG A 224 -6.54 -25.75 -6.21
CA ARG A 224 -6.24 -24.36 -6.60
C ARG A 224 -4.79 -24.20 -6.98
N TYR A 225 -4.49 -23.12 -7.71
CA TYR A 225 -3.15 -22.69 -8.06
C TYR A 225 -2.98 -21.20 -7.79
N CYS A 226 -1.73 -20.79 -7.52
CA CYS A 226 -1.40 -19.46 -7.04
C CYS A 226 -0.13 -18.96 -7.77
N PRO A 227 -0.27 -18.20 -8.87
CA PRO A 227 0.86 -17.51 -9.47
C PRO A 227 1.41 -16.40 -8.55
N VAL A 228 2.52 -15.78 -8.93
CA VAL A 228 3.09 -14.64 -8.19
C VAL A 228 2.04 -13.53 -8.03
N GLY A 229 1.94 -12.96 -6.82
CA GLY A 229 1.01 -11.88 -6.51
C GLY A 229 -0.42 -12.32 -6.21
N THR A 230 -0.66 -13.63 -6.00
CA THR A 230 -2.01 -14.14 -5.71
C THR A 230 -2.50 -13.65 -4.35
N ALA A 231 -3.56 -12.85 -4.35
CA ALA A 231 -4.32 -12.52 -3.14
C ALA A 231 -5.22 -13.69 -2.75
N ASP A 232 -6.06 -14.13 -3.69
CA ASP A 232 -7.01 -15.22 -3.51
C ASP A 232 -6.71 -16.39 -4.47
N PRO A 233 -6.58 -17.64 -3.96
CA PRO A 233 -6.24 -18.80 -4.78
C PRO A 233 -7.19 -19.04 -5.96
N LEU A 234 -6.63 -19.28 -7.15
CA LEU A 234 -7.40 -19.52 -8.37
C LEU A 234 -7.79 -21.01 -8.49
N PRO A 235 -9.05 -21.35 -8.80
CA PRO A 235 -9.45 -22.74 -8.91
C PRO A 235 -8.83 -23.42 -10.14
N CYS A 236 -8.45 -24.70 -10.01
CA CYS A 236 -8.08 -25.51 -11.17
C CYS A 236 -9.23 -25.49 -12.20
N PRO A 237 -8.95 -25.30 -13.49
CA PRO A 237 -9.98 -25.23 -14.51
C PRO A 237 -10.67 -26.59 -14.70
N SER A 238 -11.87 -26.59 -15.29
CA SER A 238 -12.59 -27.82 -15.65
C SER A 238 -11.71 -28.74 -16.50
N GLY A 239 -11.88 -30.04 -16.34
CA GLY A 239 -11.04 -31.07 -16.96
C GLY A 239 -9.74 -31.33 -16.19
N ARG A 240 -9.49 -30.60 -15.09
CA ARG A 240 -8.33 -30.76 -14.22
C ARG A 240 -8.71 -30.80 -12.74
N PHE A 241 -7.86 -31.41 -11.94
CA PHE A 241 -7.97 -31.48 -10.48
C PHE A 241 -6.58 -31.50 -9.84
N SER A 242 -6.49 -31.26 -8.54
CA SER A 242 -5.24 -31.44 -7.81
C SER A 242 -5.47 -31.66 -6.31
N SER A 243 -4.84 -32.68 -5.73
CA SER A 243 -4.79 -32.88 -4.28
C SER A 243 -3.55 -32.26 -3.62
N SER A 244 -2.60 -31.75 -4.41
CA SER A 244 -1.33 -31.22 -3.93
C SER A 244 -1.46 -29.80 -3.40
N LEU A 245 -0.56 -29.44 -2.48
CA LEU A 245 -0.35 -28.06 -2.03
C LEU A 245 0.66 -27.34 -2.92
N PHE A 246 0.70 -26.02 -2.82
CA PHE A 246 1.71 -25.16 -3.45
C PHE A 246 1.73 -25.15 -4.98
N LEU A 247 0.58 -25.33 -5.65
CA LEU A 247 0.52 -25.23 -7.10
C LEU A 247 0.74 -23.78 -7.55
N GLU A 248 1.63 -23.60 -8.52
CA GLU A 248 2.02 -22.28 -9.02
C GLU A 248 1.19 -21.83 -10.23
N ASN A 249 0.73 -22.77 -11.05
CA ASN A 249 0.06 -22.48 -12.31
C ASN A 249 -1.08 -23.47 -12.62
N ALA A 250 -1.93 -23.13 -13.57
CA ALA A 250 -3.08 -23.95 -13.96
C ALA A 250 -2.67 -25.29 -14.60
N THR A 251 -1.49 -25.35 -15.23
CA THR A 251 -1.00 -26.57 -15.89
C THR A 251 -0.45 -27.60 -14.91
N ALA A 252 -0.05 -27.18 -13.72
CA ALA A 252 0.28 -28.04 -12.59
C ALA A 252 -0.94 -28.78 -12.02
N CYS A 253 -2.16 -28.33 -12.32
CA CYS A 253 -3.36 -29.12 -12.07
C CYS A 253 -3.35 -30.35 -13.01
N SER A 254 -3.48 -31.55 -12.44
CA SER A 254 -3.47 -32.79 -13.20
C SER A 254 -4.71 -32.88 -14.08
N LEU A 255 -4.54 -33.34 -15.32
CA LEU A 255 -5.68 -33.67 -16.17
C LEU A 255 -6.54 -34.74 -15.49
N CYS A 256 -7.85 -34.66 -15.67
CA CYS A 256 -8.75 -35.73 -15.25
C CYS A 256 -8.27 -37.06 -15.87
N PRO A 257 -8.14 -38.14 -15.09
CA PRO A 257 -7.59 -39.38 -15.61
C PRO A 257 -8.49 -39.96 -16.71
N PRO A 258 -7.93 -40.76 -17.64
CA PRO A 258 -8.74 -41.47 -18.64
C PRO A 258 -9.87 -42.25 -17.96
N GLY A 259 -11.05 -42.27 -18.56
CA GLY A 259 -12.24 -42.90 -18.00
C GLY A 259 -12.99 -42.05 -16.95
N SER A 260 -12.45 -40.89 -16.53
CA SER A 260 -13.11 -40.00 -15.57
C SER A 260 -13.35 -38.60 -16.13
N PHE A 261 -14.30 -37.88 -15.54
CA PHE A 261 -14.63 -36.51 -15.88
C PHE A 261 -14.53 -35.55 -14.68
N CYS A 262 -14.23 -34.29 -15.01
CA CYS A 262 -14.00 -33.19 -14.07
C CYS A 262 -14.75 -31.95 -14.62
N GLU A 263 -16.04 -31.83 -14.33
CA GLU A 263 -16.92 -30.77 -14.85
C GLU A 263 -16.77 -29.46 -14.09
N SER A 264 -16.70 -29.52 -12.76
CA SER A 264 -16.53 -28.32 -11.94
C SER A 264 -15.08 -27.86 -11.89
N VAL A 265 -14.88 -26.57 -11.58
CA VAL A 265 -13.58 -26.00 -11.26
C VAL A 265 -13.20 -26.29 -9.81
N GLY A 266 -11.91 -26.20 -9.47
CA GLY A 266 -11.48 -26.25 -8.08
C GLY A 266 -11.41 -27.66 -7.48
N LEU A 267 -11.42 -28.70 -8.31
CA LEU A 267 -11.54 -30.09 -7.85
C LEU A 267 -10.26 -30.61 -7.20
N THR A 268 -10.41 -31.34 -6.10
CA THR A 268 -9.31 -32.04 -5.41
C THR A 268 -9.18 -33.51 -5.82
N ALA A 269 -10.21 -34.05 -6.48
CA ALA A 269 -10.29 -35.40 -7.02
C ALA A 269 -11.23 -35.42 -8.24
N PRO A 270 -11.17 -36.44 -9.11
CA PRO A 270 -12.14 -36.63 -10.19
C PRO A 270 -13.57 -36.77 -9.64
N GLN A 271 -14.56 -36.23 -10.36
CA GLN A 271 -15.96 -36.26 -9.91
C GLN A 271 -16.63 -37.62 -10.12
N GLY A 272 -16.22 -38.34 -11.16
CA GLY A 272 -16.75 -39.66 -11.45
C GLY A 272 -16.32 -40.20 -12.80
N LEU A 273 -16.86 -41.36 -13.15
CA LEU A 273 -16.59 -42.04 -14.41
C LEU A 273 -17.43 -41.47 -15.56
N CYS A 274 -16.85 -41.46 -16.76
CA CYS A 274 -17.58 -41.19 -18.01
C CYS A 274 -18.73 -42.20 -18.17
N ALA A 275 -19.88 -41.75 -18.69
CA ALA A 275 -21.04 -42.62 -18.78
C ALA A 275 -20.85 -43.71 -19.84
N ALA A 276 -21.53 -44.85 -19.63
CA ALA A 276 -21.67 -45.88 -20.64
C ALA A 276 -22.17 -45.30 -21.97
N GLY A 277 -21.71 -45.87 -23.08
CA GLY A 277 -21.90 -45.33 -24.43
C GLY A 277 -20.86 -44.28 -24.84
N PHE A 278 -20.03 -43.80 -23.92
CA PHE A 278 -19.00 -42.81 -24.18
C PHE A 278 -17.63 -43.27 -23.66
N TYR A 279 -16.57 -42.84 -24.32
CA TYR A 279 -15.21 -43.03 -23.87
C TYR A 279 -14.53 -41.68 -23.62
N CYS A 280 -13.54 -41.65 -22.75
CA CYS A 280 -12.74 -40.45 -22.49
C CYS A 280 -11.26 -40.80 -22.27
N THR A 281 -10.40 -40.10 -23.02
CA THR A 281 -8.96 -40.36 -23.11
C THR A 281 -8.14 -39.58 -22.09
N GLY A 282 -8.79 -38.69 -21.32
CA GLY A 282 -8.19 -37.84 -20.29
C GLY A 282 -8.57 -36.37 -20.48
N GLY A 283 -8.71 -35.62 -19.37
CA GLY A 283 -9.09 -34.21 -19.40
C GLY A 283 -10.56 -33.93 -19.73
N ALA A 284 -11.45 -34.93 -19.62
CA ALA A 284 -12.88 -34.75 -19.93
C ALA A 284 -13.54 -33.76 -18.96
N THR A 285 -14.22 -32.75 -19.52
CA THR A 285 -14.97 -31.72 -18.78
C THR A 285 -16.43 -32.08 -18.58
N VAL A 286 -16.91 -33.17 -19.20
CA VAL A 286 -18.30 -33.60 -19.11
C VAL A 286 -18.36 -35.12 -19.03
N ARG A 287 -19.42 -35.63 -18.42
CA ARG A 287 -19.64 -37.07 -18.27
C ARG A 287 -19.85 -37.82 -19.60
N ASN A 288 -20.40 -37.13 -20.62
CA ASN A 288 -20.77 -37.70 -21.92
C ASN A 288 -20.14 -36.89 -23.09
N PRO A 289 -18.84 -37.03 -23.36
CA PRO A 289 -18.18 -36.27 -24.42
C PRO A 289 -18.80 -36.51 -25.80
N GLY A 290 -19.09 -35.44 -26.54
CA GLY A 290 -19.65 -35.53 -27.91
C GLY A 290 -21.14 -35.89 -27.99
N ALA A 291 -21.87 -36.01 -26.87
CA ALA A 291 -23.31 -36.26 -26.88
C ALA A 291 -24.11 -35.19 -27.65
N ALA A 292 -23.70 -33.92 -27.57
CA ALA A 292 -24.32 -32.83 -28.33
C ALA A 292 -24.16 -32.99 -29.85
N LEU A 293 -23.04 -33.56 -30.31
CA LEU A 293 -22.81 -33.84 -31.73
C LEU A 293 -23.73 -34.98 -32.22
N LEU A 294 -23.95 -36.02 -31.41
CA LEU A 294 -24.91 -37.09 -31.73
C LEU A 294 -26.35 -36.58 -31.80
N ALA A 295 -26.73 -35.70 -30.88
CA ALA A 295 -28.06 -35.08 -30.90
C ALA A 295 -28.27 -34.20 -32.13
N ALA A 296 -27.22 -33.48 -32.57
CA ALA A 296 -27.24 -32.65 -33.78
C ALA A 296 -27.23 -33.47 -35.09
N ALA A 297 -26.62 -34.66 -35.11
CA ALA A 297 -26.60 -35.55 -36.28
C ALA A 297 -27.99 -36.13 -36.64
N ASN A 298 -28.96 -36.04 -35.72
CA ASN A 298 -30.36 -36.40 -35.94
C ASN A 298 -31.23 -35.21 -36.38
N VAL A 299 -30.64 -34.03 -36.60
CA VAL A 299 -31.35 -32.85 -37.12
C VAL A 299 -31.25 -32.83 -38.64
N SER A 300 -32.36 -33.08 -39.33
CA SER A 300 -32.46 -32.90 -40.77
C SER A 300 -32.52 -31.41 -41.11
N PHE A 301 -31.57 -30.93 -41.91
CA PHE A 301 -31.64 -29.60 -42.51
C PHE A 301 -32.49 -29.66 -43.78
N VAL A 302 -33.48 -28.78 -43.90
CA VAL A 302 -34.23 -28.56 -45.15
C VAL A 302 -33.62 -27.34 -45.83
N GLU A 303 -33.11 -27.50 -47.06
CA GLU A 303 -32.71 -26.37 -47.89
C GLU A 303 -33.95 -25.62 -48.38
N LEU A 304 -34.10 -24.34 -48.02
CA LEU A 304 -35.09 -23.44 -48.63
C LEU A 304 -34.37 -22.39 -49.48
N PRO A 305 -34.81 -22.13 -50.73
CA PRO A 305 -34.22 -21.10 -51.57
C PRO A 305 -34.62 -19.70 -51.08
N VAL A 306 -33.65 -18.85 -50.77
CA VAL A 306 -33.89 -17.44 -50.44
C VAL A 306 -33.93 -16.63 -51.74
N ASN A 307 -35.11 -16.12 -52.10
CA ASN A 307 -35.25 -15.20 -53.23
C ASN A 307 -34.97 -13.77 -52.73
N GLY A 308 -33.69 -13.38 -52.71
CA GLY A 308 -33.25 -12.05 -52.30
C GLY A 308 -32.98 -11.14 -53.50
N THR A 309 -33.84 -10.14 -53.72
CA THR A 309 -33.52 -8.99 -54.58
C THR A 309 -32.64 -8.01 -53.80
N GLY A 310 -31.34 -7.89 -54.13
CA GLY A 310 -30.49 -6.88 -53.48
C GLY A 310 -29.00 -6.96 -53.77
N ASN A 311 -28.59 -6.33 -54.86
CA ASN A 311 -27.28 -5.79 -55.25
C ASN A 311 -26.02 -6.11 -54.39
N GLY A 312 -25.10 -6.87 -55.00
CA GLY A 312 -23.65 -6.58 -54.94
C GLY A 312 -22.85 -7.10 -53.75
N THR A 313 -22.60 -8.42 -53.69
CA THR A 313 -21.28 -9.08 -53.49
C THR A 313 -21.52 -10.58 -53.38
N SER A 314 -20.81 -11.37 -54.19
CA SER A 314 -21.02 -12.82 -54.29
C SER A 314 -20.56 -13.56 -53.03
N SER A 315 -21.52 -13.97 -52.21
CA SER A 315 -21.37 -15.11 -51.31
C SER A 315 -22.64 -15.94 -51.39
N ASN A 316 -22.51 -17.22 -51.75
CA ASN A 316 -23.60 -18.19 -51.67
C ASN A 316 -23.96 -18.38 -50.19
N ALA A 317 -24.78 -17.49 -49.65
CA ALA A 317 -25.26 -17.56 -48.27
C ALA A 317 -26.47 -18.49 -48.21
N THR A 318 -26.24 -19.74 -47.84
CA THR A 318 -27.30 -20.67 -47.41
C THR A 318 -27.69 -20.36 -45.96
N GLN A 319 -28.97 -20.06 -45.73
CA GLN A 319 -29.50 -19.88 -44.38
C GLN A 319 -29.97 -21.25 -43.84
N LEU A 320 -29.29 -21.78 -42.83
CA LEU A 320 -29.70 -22.99 -42.10
C LEU A 320 -30.70 -22.59 -41.00
N VAL A 321 -31.97 -22.95 -41.15
CA VAL A 321 -33.01 -22.71 -40.14
C VAL A 321 -33.27 -24.00 -39.37
N LEU A 322 -33.13 -23.94 -38.04
CA LEU A 322 -33.57 -24.99 -37.11
C LEU A 322 -35.10 -24.96 -37.03
N VAL A 323 -35.77 -26.03 -37.49
CA VAL A 323 -37.20 -26.24 -37.19
C VAL A 323 -37.28 -27.25 -36.04
N ALA A 324 -37.13 -26.76 -34.81
CA ALA A 324 -37.62 -27.49 -33.65
C ALA A 324 -39.10 -27.12 -33.47
N GLY A 325 -39.95 -28.12 -33.26
CA GLY A 325 -41.25 -27.88 -32.66
C GLY A 325 -41.05 -27.15 -31.34
N GLU A 326 -41.60 -25.93 -31.30
CA GLU A 326 -41.63 -24.95 -30.22
C GLU A 326 -40.37 -24.08 -29.98
N GLN A 327 -40.52 -22.84 -30.49
CA GLN A 327 -39.79 -21.57 -30.29
C GLN A 327 -38.42 -21.38 -30.99
N PRO A 328 -38.27 -20.34 -31.85
CA PRO A 328 -37.06 -20.11 -32.63
C PRO A 328 -36.01 -19.36 -31.80
N THR A 329 -34.87 -19.99 -31.52
CA THR A 329 -33.66 -19.26 -31.12
C THR A 329 -32.71 -19.19 -32.30
N THR A 330 -32.44 -17.97 -32.76
CA THR A 330 -31.39 -17.67 -33.74
C THR A 330 -30.03 -18.00 -33.15
N TYR A 331 -29.44 -19.13 -33.55
CA TYR A 331 -28.03 -19.42 -33.25
C TYR A 331 -27.16 -18.71 -34.29
N ASN A 332 -26.68 -17.51 -33.93
CA ASN A 332 -25.60 -16.89 -34.68
C ASN A 332 -24.37 -17.79 -34.56
N ARG A 333 -23.91 -18.31 -35.69
CA ARG A 333 -22.64 -19.02 -35.80
C ARG A 333 -21.49 -18.01 -35.68
N SER A 334 -21.29 -17.46 -34.49
CA SER A 334 -19.97 -17.04 -34.05
C SER A 334 -19.36 -18.21 -33.30
N VAL A 335 -19.04 -19.27 -34.05
CA VAL A 335 -17.95 -20.14 -33.60
C VAL A 335 -16.70 -19.29 -33.82
N SER A 336 -16.33 -18.53 -32.79
CA SER A 336 -14.94 -18.16 -32.63
C SER A 336 -14.18 -19.47 -32.65
N ALA A 337 -13.56 -19.75 -33.80
CA ALA A 337 -12.39 -20.59 -33.86
C ALA A 337 -11.35 -19.91 -32.97
N GLU A 338 -11.45 -20.14 -31.66
CA GLU A 338 -10.29 -19.98 -30.80
C GLU A 338 -9.36 -21.12 -31.15
N CYS A 339 -8.26 -20.75 -31.81
CA CYS A 339 -7.11 -21.61 -32.06
C CYS A 339 -6.73 -22.36 -30.77
N GLY A 340 -7.09 -23.63 -30.73
CA GLY A 340 -6.60 -24.58 -29.76
C GLY A 340 -6.98 -25.95 -30.29
N VAL A 341 -5.99 -26.74 -30.63
CA VAL A 341 -6.15 -28.16 -30.98
C VAL A 341 -6.75 -28.83 -29.73
N GLY A 342 -8.08 -28.83 -29.63
CA GLY A 342 -8.79 -29.59 -28.63
C GLY A 342 -8.55 -31.05 -28.97
N LEU A 343 -7.54 -31.66 -28.34
CA LEU A 343 -7.50 -33.12 -28.25
C LEU A 343 -8.90 -33.54 -27.84
N ALA A 344 -9.60 -34.29 -28.68
CA ALA A 344 -10.89 -34.85 -28.31
C ALA A 344 -10.67 -35.64 -27.01
N THR A 345 -11.11 -35.08 -25.88
CA THR A 345 -10.94 -35.66 -24.54
C THR A 345 -11.86 -36.87 -24.33
N GLY A 346 -12.63 -37.21 -25.36
CA GLY A 346 -13.52 -38.35 -25.46
C GLY A 346 -14.50 -38.20 -26.61
N GLY A 347 -15.37 -39.19 -26.75
CA GLY A 347 -16.45 -39.19 -27.73
C GLY A 347 -17.45 -40.31 -27.49
N PRO A 348 -18.52 -40.37 -28.29
CA PRO A 348 -19.39 -41.53 -28.32
C PRO A 348 -18.64 -42.73 -28.89
N CYS A 349 -18.97 -43.92 -28.41
CA CYS A 349 -18.30 -45.11 -28.87
C CYS A 349 -18.68 -45.44 -30.31
N PRO A 350 -17.71 -45.81 -31.17
CA PRO A 350 -17.95 -45.98 -32.58
C PRO A 350 -18.84 -47.22 -32.85
N PRO A 351 -19.48 -47.28 -34.02
CA PRO A 351 -20.07 -48.50 -34.53
C PRO A 351 -19.11 -49.71 -34.43
N GLY A 352 -19.69 -50.88 -34.25
CA GLY A 352 -18.99 -52.14 -33.98
C GLY A 352 -18.48 -52.30 -32.56
N HIS A 353 -18.56 -51.26 -31.73
CA HIS A 353 -18.08 -51.28 -30.35
C HIS A 353 -19.17 -50.82 -29.37
N TYR A 354 -18.98 -51.11 -28.10
CA TYR A 354 -19.79 -50.59 -26.99
C TYR A 354 -18.88 -50.05 -25.89
N CYS A 355 -19.41 -49.31 -24.94
CA CYS A 355 -18.65 -48.75 -23.82
C CYS A 355 -19.42 -48.85 -22.53
N LEU A 356 -18.75 -49.39 -21.51
CA LEU A 356 -19.21 -49.37 -20.13
C LEU A 356 -18.80 -48.03 -19.47
N ASN A 357 -19.24 -47.80 -18.24
CA ASN A 357 -18.80 -46.63 -17.47
C ASN A 357 -17.26 -46.62 -17.34
N GLY A 358 -16.65 -45.48 -17.61
CA GLY A 358 -15.21 -45.29 -17.48
C GLY A 358 -14.36 -45.88 -18.61
N THR A 359 -14.94 -46.11 -19.79
CA THR A 359 -14.18 -46.61 -20.93
C THR A 359 -13.14 -45.55 -21.38
N VAL A 360 -11.89 -45.98 -21.57
CA VAL A 360 -10.75 -45.08 -21.86
C VAL A 360 -10.39 -44.99 -23.35
N SER A 361 -10.90 -45.91 -24.17
CA SER A 361 -10.59 -46.03 -25.59
C SER A 361 -11.84 -46.38 -26.40
N PRO A 362 -12.02 -45.80 -27.61
CA PRO A 362 -13.19 -46.06 -28.46
C PRO A 362 -13.31 -47.53 -28.89
N THR A 363 -12.20 -48.25 -28.97
CA THR A 363 -12.15 -49.63 -29.46
C THR A 363 -11.95 -50.65 -28.35
N ALA A 364 -12.06 -50.24 -27.08
CA ALA A 364 -11.77 -51.10 -25.93
C ALA A 364 -12.67 -52.35 -25.86
N LEU A 365 -13.94 -52.22 -26.26
CA LEU A 365 -14.93 -53.29 -26.17
C LEU A 365 -15.62 -53.50 -27.53
N PRO A 366 -15.04 -54.34 -28.40
CA PRO A 366 -15.65 -54.68 -29.67
C PRO A 366 -16.83 -55.65 -29.49
N CYS A 367 -17.82 -55.58 -30.37
CA CYS A 367 -18.88 -56.59 -30.45
C CYS A 367 -18.26 -57.98 -30.74
N PRO A 368 -18.74 -59.05 -30.07
CA PRO A 368 -18.20 -60.40 -30.26
C PRO A 368 -18.44 -60.93 -31.68
N ALA A 369 -17.63 -61.88 -32.13
CA ALA A 369 -17.81 -62.53 -33.43
C ALA A 369 -19.21 -63.17 -33.53
N GLY A 370 -19.80 -63.14 -34.72
CA GLY A 370 -21.20 -63.50 -34.92
C GLY A 370 -22.21 -62.37 -34.63
N THR A 371 -21.74 -61.19 -34.19
CA THR A 371 -22.57 -59.99 -34.00
C THR A 371 -21.97 -58.76 -34.67
N TYR A 372 -22.80 -57.73 -34.91
CA TYR A 372 -22.40 -56.43 -35.44
C TYR A 372 -23.18 -55.30 -34.73
N ASN A 373 -22.68 -54.07 -34.77
CA ASN A 373 -23.42 -52.91 -34.23
C ASN A 373 -23.31 -51.69 -35.17
N PRO A 374 -24.40 -51.28 -35.83
CA PRO A 374 -24.37 -50.14 -36.74
C PRO A 374 -24.48 -48.77 -36.03
N GLN A 375 -24.85 -48.75 -34.74
CA GLN A 375 -25.15 -47.51 -34.03
C GLN A 375 -23.99 -47.09 -33.11
N PRO A 376 -23.63 -45.81 -33.06
CA PRO A 376 -22.69 -45.31 -32.06
C PRO A 376 -23.31 -45.32 -30.65
N ALA A 377 -22.45 -45.12 -29.64
CA ALA A 377 -22.82 -44.98 -28.23
C ALA A 377 -23.57 -46.15 -27.58
N ARG A 378 -23.26 -47.39 -27.96
CA ARG A 378 -23.79 -48.57 -27.26
C ARG A 378 -23.20 -48.71 -25.86
N THR A 379 -24.06 -49.07 -24.91
CA THR A 379 -23.72 -49.11 -23.48
C THR A 379 -23.34 -50.49 -22.96
N SER A 380 -23.55 -51.55 -23.74
CA SER A 380 -23.23 -52.95 -23.39
C SER A 380 -23.23 -53.85 -24.63
N ASP A 381 -22.75 -55.08 -24.49
CA ASP A 381 -22.74 -56.15 -25.49
C ASP A 381 -24.15 -56.57 -25.93
N ALA A 382 -25.17 -56.39 -25.08
CA ALA A 382 -26.57 -56.57 -25.44
C ALA A 382 -27.03 -55.66 -26.59
N GLY A 383 -26.28 -54.58 -26.88
CA GLY A 383 -26.49 -53.72 -28.04
C GLY A 383 -25.95 -54.28 -29.36
N CYS A 384 -25.22 -55.40 -29.35
CA CYS A 384 -24.68 -56.06 -30.54
C CYS A 384 -25.74 -56.98 -31.14
N LEU A 385 -26.06 -56.76 -32.42
CA LEU A 385 -27.08 -57.50 -33.16
C LEU A 385 -26.49 -58.79 -33.75
N PRO A 386 -27.22 -59.91 -33.74
CA PRO A 386 -26.76 -61.13 -34.39
C PRO A 386 -26.60 -60.92 -35.91
N CYS A 387 -25.61 -61.58 -36.50
CA CYS A 387 -25.37 -61.50 -37.95
C CYS A 387 -26.63 -61.99 -38.71
N PRO A 388 -27.17 -61.21 -39.67
CA PRO A 388 -28.36 -61.58 -40.40
C PRO A 388 -28.11 -62.78 -41.32
N PRO A 389 -29.15 -63.57 -41.66
CA PRO A 389 -29.03 -64.67 -42.60
C PRO A 389 -28.45 -64.22 -43.94
N GLY A 390 -27.44 -64.93 -44.45
CA GLY A 390 -26.75 -64.60 -45.71
C GLY A 390 -25.51 -63.72 -45.56
N SER A 391 -25.20 -63.23 -44.35
CA SER A 391 -23.99 -62.45 -44.04
C SER A 391 -22.98 -63.26 -43.20
N TYR A 392 -21.71 -62.82 -43.17
CA TYR A 392 -20.63 -63.48 -42.42
C TYR A 392 -19.86 -62.49 -41.54
N CYS A 393 -20.18 -62.52 -40.24
CA CYS A 393 -19.55 -61.68 -39.21
C CYS A 393 -18.38 -62.43 -38.54
N GLY A 394 -17.28 -62.63 -39.28
CA GLY A 394 -16.15 -63.48 -38.87
C GLY A 394 -15.16 -62.87 -37.87
N THR A 395 -15.23 -61.56 -37.62
CA THR A 395 -14.33 -60.82 -36.74
C THR A 395 -15.11 -60.06 -35.67
N THR A 396 -14.43 -59.69 -34.58
CA THR A 396 -15.01 -58.77 -33.59
C THR A 396 -15.04 -57.34 -34.14
N GLY A 397 -15.90 -56.47 -33.57
CA GLY A 397 -15.84 -55.03 -33.84
C GLY A 397 -16.56 -54.58 -35.11
N LEU A 398 -17.45 -55.39 -35.68
CA LEU A 398 -18.09 -55.10 -36.97
C LEU A 398 -19.20 -54.06 -36.87
N ALA A 399 -19.10 -53.00 -37.67
CA ALA A 399 -20.13 -51.96 -37.80
C ALA A 399 -21.29 -52.40 -38.71
N THR A 400 -21.01 -53.24 -39.69
CA THR A 400 -21.95 -53.80 -40.68
C THR A 400 -21.74 -55.31 -40.79
N PRO A 401 -22.79 -56.07 -41.14
CA PRO A 401 -22.75 -57.52 -41.18
C PRO A 401 -22.00 -58.11 -42.37
#